data_AF-A0AAN7PK17-F1
#
_entry.id   AF-A0AAN7PK17-F1
#
_cell.length_a   1.000
_cell.length_b   1.000
_cell.length_c   1.000
_cell.angle_alpha   90.00
_cell.angle_beta   90.00
_cell.angle_gamma   90.00
#
_symmetry.space_group_name_H-M   'P 1'
#
loop_
_entity.id
_entity.type
_entity.pdbx_description
1 polymer ?
#
loop_
_entity_poly.entity_id
_entity_poly.type
_entity_poly.pdbx_seq_one_letter_code
_entity_poly.pdbx_strand_id
1 'polypeptide(L)'
;MQIIYMASGVFLWATLAMRDLLQALRDGDSLDQLYAKLKLLPADLDRYFQSILSSIKFEHRREASTLLQLALFNEDKFGSIFTLRLIDTFFVAESDEDFCLGPSFEPYCRDLADEAVLRSRTDSSLRKLSSRCKGLLEPVHWKQIQDSDDMTFAERIELVHNTKLVFLHRSLRDFLLQPQNLSLLYSYTNDRAIDVRQYLISARLVQLLAFTSIGLSDDLAVGLASHLLGALSVNAVSSKTSAIASVAKPAIEWLAQAADVTGPDYSYWYINGSLEEWYHEHSDFLTLAIDFQLSSYVLDNMTSY
;
A
#
# COMPACT_ATOMS: atom_id res chain seq x y z
N MET A 1 -18.48 -6.61 -26.42
CA MET A 1 -17.97 -6.12 -25.12
C MET A 1 -19.02 -5.34 -24.30
N GLN A 2 -19.91 -4.52 -24.88
CA GLN A 2 -20.92 -3.74 -24.13
C GLN A 2 -21.86 -4.58 -23.25
N ILE A 3 -22.36 -5.72 -23.75
CA ILE A 3 -23.28 -6.59 -22.98
C ILE A 3 -22.60 -7.16 -21.74
N ILE A 4 -21.32 -7.53 -21.84
CA ILE A 4 -20.54 -8.07 -20.71
C ILE A 4 -20.34 -6.97 -19.64
N TYR A 5 -20.05 -5.73 -20.04
CA TYR A 5 -19.90 -4.61 -19.11
C TYR A 5 -21.22 -4.27 -18.40
N MET A 6 -22.32 -4.20 -19.14
CA MET A 6 -23.66 -3.94 -18.57
C MET A 6 -24.10 -5.08 -17.64
N ALA A 7 -23.87 -6.34 -18.03
CA ALA A 7 -24.17 -7.50 -17.19
C ALA A 7 -23.31 -7.53 -15.92
N SER A 8 -22.03 -7.14 -15.99
CA SER A 8 -21.15 -7.02 -14.82
C SER A 8 -21.64 -5.94 -13.85
N GLY A 9 -22.13 -4.83 -14.37
CA GLY A 9 -22.70 -3.75 -13.56
C GLY A 9 -23.97 -4.18 -12.80
N VAL A 10 -24.88 -4.88 -13.47
CA VAL A 10 -26.11 -5.42 -12.85
C VAL A 10 -25.78 -6.48 -11.79
N PHE A 11 -24.80 -7.36 -12.05
CA PHE A 11 -24.38 -8.36 -11.07
C PHE A 11 -23.72 -7.73 -9.85
N LEU A 12 -22.86 -6.73 -10.03
CA LEU A 12 -22.26 -5.98 -8.93
C LEU A 12 -23.33 -5.27 -8.11
N TRP A 13 -24.28 -4.61 -8.76
CA TRP A 13 -25.39 -3.96 -8.09
C TRP A 13 -26.22 -4.95 -7.26
N ALA A 14 -26.57 -6.10 -7.85
CA ALA A 14 -27.31 -7.14 -7.14
C ALA A 14 -26.53 -7.69 -5.94
N THR A 15 -25.21 -7.85 -6.08
CA THR A 15 -24.31 -8.30 -5.00
C THR A 15 -24.29 -7.29 -3.85
N LEU A 16 -24.16 -6.00 -4.17
CA LEU A 16 -24.15 -4.90 -3.21
C LEU A 16 -25.51 -4.75 -2.51
N ALA A 17 -26.60 -4.80 -3.27
CA ALA A 17 -27.95 -4.79 -2.73
C ALA A 17 -28.20 -5.96 -1.78
N MET A 18 -27.77 -7.18 -2.17
CA MET A 18 -27.86 -8.36 -1.31
C MET A 18 -27.07 -8.17 -0.02
N ARG A 19 -25.87 -7.58 -0.08
CA ARG A 19 -25.05 -7.31 1.12
C ARG A 19 -25.77 -6.38 2.10
N ASP A 20 -26.39 -5.31 1.60
CA ASP A 20 -27.13 -4.35 2.45
C ASP A 20 -28.39 -4.94 3.07
N LEU A 21 -29.06 -5.84 2.34
CA LEU A 21 -30.24 -6.57 2.83
C LEU A 21 -29.85 -7.63 3.86
N LEU A 22 -28.76 -8.38 3.63
CA LEU A 22 -28.24 -9.33 4.61
C LEU A 22 -27.80 -8.63 5.90
N GLN A 23 -27.19 -7.44 5.78
CA GLN A 23 -26.85 -6.64 6.95
C GLN A 23 -28.11 -6.20 7.72
N ALA A 24 -29.11 -5.66 7.02
CA ALA A 24 -30.38 -5.28 7.65
C ALA A 24 -31.09 -6.47 8.33
N LEU A 25 -31.09 -7.63 7.69
CA LEU A 25 -31.66 -8.84 8.27
C LEU A 25 -30.92 -9.26 9.56
N ARG A 26 -29.58 -9.15 9.58
CA ARG A 26 -28.77 -9.40 10.79
C ARG A 26 -29.04 -8.37 11.89
N ASP A 27 -29.35 -7.13 11.50
CA ASP A 27 -29.70 -6.04 12.40
C ASP A 27 -31.14 -6.17 12.95
N GLY A 28 -31.92 -7.15 12.47
CA GLY A 28 -33.26 -7.48 12.96
C GLY A 28 -34.42 -6.84 12.19
N ASP A 29 -34.16 -6.29 11.00
CA ASP A 29 -35.20 -5.69 10.16
C ASP A 29 -36.25 -6.72 9.71
N SER A 30 -37.52 -6.32 9.73
CA SER A 30 -38.64 -7.10 9.20
C SER A 30 -38.62 -7.20 7.67
N LEU A 31 -39.38 -8.13 7.09
CA LEU A 31 -39.50 -8.25 5.64
C LEU A 31 -39.98 -6.95 4.98
N ASP A 32 -40.92 -6.23 5.59
CA ASP A 32 -41.41 -4.95 5.06
C ASP A 32 -40.32 -3.87 5.08
N GLN A 33 -39.49 -3.84 6.12
CA GLN A 33 -38.34 -2.93 6.21
C GLN A 33 -37.27 -3.26 5.17
N LEU A 34 -37.00 -4.55 4.92
CA LEU A 34 -36.10 -5.01 3.87
C LEU A 34 -36.62 -4.62 2.47
N TYR A 35 -37.91 -4.80 2.20
CA TYR A 35 -38.53 -4.35 0.95
C TYR A 35 -38.46 -2.84 0.77
N ALA A 36 -38.69 -2.07 1.83
CA ALA A 36 -38.56 -0.62 1.80
C ALA A 36 -37.10 -0.21 1.52
N LYS A 37 -36.13 -0.86 2.17
CA LYS A 37 -34.70 -0.62 1.95
C LYS A 37 -34.28 -0.93 0.52
N LEU A 38 -34.74 -2.04 -0.05
CA LEU A 38 -34.49 -2.42 -1.44
C LEU A 38 -35.00 -1.35 -2.43
N LYS A 39 -36.20 -0.78 -2.19
CA LYS A 39 -36.77 0.28 -3.03
C LYS A 39 -35.99 1.60 -2.95
N LEU A 40 -35.27 1.83 -1.85
CA LEU A 40 -34.45 3.03 -1.66
C LEU A 40 -33.04 2.89 -2.25
N LEU A 41 -32.61 1.67 -2.61
CA LEU A 41 -31.30 1.47 -3.23
C LEU A 41 -31.26 2.15 -4.60
N PRO A 42 -30.24 2.97 -4.89
CA PRO A 42 -30.10 3.60 -6.20
C PRO A 42 -29.99 2.53 -7.30
N ALA A 43 -30.79 2.62 -8.36
CA ALA A 43 -30.75 1.67 -9.49
C ALA A 43 -29.48 1.77 -10.36
N ASP A 44 -28.65 2.79 -10.12
CA ASP A 44 -27.43 3.10 -10.86
C ASP A 44 -26.21 2.98 -9.94
N LEU A 45 -25.12 2.40 -10.47
CA LEU A 45 -23.91 2.12 -9.70
C LEU A 45 -23.20 3.40 -9.23
N ASP A 46 -23.18 4.46 -10.04
CA ASP A 46 -22.52 5.71 -9.68
C ASP A 46 -23.21 6.36 -8.48
N ARG A 47 -24.55 6.38 -8.49
CA ARG A 47 -25.35 6.83 -7.32
C ARG A 47 -25.14 5.93 -6.11
N TYR A 48 -25.00 4.63 -6.32
CA TYR A 48 -24.72 3.69 -5.23
C TYR A 48 -23.34 3.93 -4.61
N PHE A 49 -22.29 4.11 -5.41
CA PHE A 49 -20.96 4.47 -4.92
C PHE A 49 -20.96 5.82 -4.20
N GLN A 50 -21.67 6.82 -4.73
CA GLN A 50 -21.81 8.12 -4.08
C GLN A 50 -22.53 8.01 -2.71
N SER A 51 -23.55 7.16 -2.61
CA SER A 51 -24.22 6.84 -1.34
C SER A 51 -23.24 6.22 -0.34
N ILE A 52 -22.40 5.27 -0.77
CA ILE A 52 -21.37 4.69 0.10
C ILE A 52 -20.39 5.77 0.57
N LEU A 53 -19.82 6.56 -0.35
CA LEU A 53 -18.82 7.59 -0.01
C LEU A 53 -19.39 8.67 0.92
N SER A 54 -20.63 9.10 0.68
CA SER A 54 -21.31 10.10 1.54
C SER A 54 -21.65 9.56 2.92
N SER A 55 -21.87 8.25 3.05
CA SER A 55 -22.14 7.58 4.33
C SER A 55 -20.90 7.40 5.22
N ILE A 56 -19.69 7.71 4.73
CA ILE A 56 -18.46 7.67 5.52
C ILE A 56 -18.51 8.78 6.58
N LYS A 57 -18.36 8.37 7.85
CA LYS A 57 -18.38 9.28 9.01
C LYS A 57 -17.28 10.33 8.89
N PHE A 58 -17.55 11.56 9.35
CA PHE A 58 -16.65 12.70 9.19
C PHE A 58 -15.23 12.40 9.69
N GLU A 59 -15.12 11.80 10.88
CA GLU A 59 -13.87 11.40 11.53
C GLU A 59 -13.06 10.34 10.76
N HIS A 60 -13.68 9.61 9.82
CA HIS A 60 -13.04 8.58 9.01
C HIS A 60 -12.70 9.04 7.58
N ARG A 61 -13.21 10.20 7.16
CA ARG A 61 -13.14 10.66 5.75
C ARG A 61 -11.72 10.81 5.26
N ARG A 62 -10.83 11.37 6.10
CA ARG A 62 -9.42 11.53 5.76
C ARG A 62 -8.75 10.20 5.48
N GLU A 63 -8.78 9.27 6.44
CA GLU A 63 -8.17 7.94 6.27
C GLU A 63 -8.79 7.20 5.08
N ALA A 64 -10.12 7.28 4.91
CA ALA A 64 -10.80 6.67 3.76
C ALA A 64 -10.33 7.24 2.42
N SER A 65 -10.20 8.56 2.34
CA SER A 65 -9.70 9.23 1.14
C SER A 65 -8.25 8.88 0.87
N THR A 66 -7.39 8.85 1.89
CA THR A 66 -6.00 8.41 1.75
C THR A 66 -5.95 6.99 1.18
N LEU A 67 -6.69 6.02 1.73
CA LEU A 67 -6.72 4.64 1.22
C LEU A 67 -7.18 4.55 -0.23
N LEU A 68 -8.23 5.29 -0.60
CA LEU A 68 -8.74 5.30 -1.96
C LEU A 68 -7.76 5.96 -2.92
N GLN A 69 -7.12 7.07 -2.54
CA GLN A 69 -6.08 7.71 -3.36
C GLN A 69 -4.85 6.82 -3.55
N LEU A 70 -4.41 6.13 -2.48
CA LEU A 70 -3.34 5.12 -2.57
C LEU A 70 -3.71 4.00 -3.55
N ALA A 71 -4.95 3.48 -3.47
CA ALA A 71 -5.42 2.42 -4.37
C ALA A 71 -5.66 2.90 -5.80
N LEU A 72 -5.93 4.20 -6.01
CA LEU A 72 -6.11 4.79 -7.33
C LEU A 72 -4.78 5.03 -8.05
N PHE A 73 -3.69 5.15 -7.30
CA PHE A 73 -2.38 5.43 -7.84
C PHE A 73 -1.96 4.32 -8.80
N ASN A 74 -1.65 4.73 -10.02
CA ASN A 74 -1.09 3.87 -11.04
C ASN A 74 0.01 4.66 -11.70
N GLU A 75 1.21 4.11 -11.70
CA GLU A 75 2.35 4.78 -12.30
C GLU A 75 2.61 4.22 -13.70
N ASP A 76 2.46 5.08 -14.71
CA ASP A 76 2.54 4.70 -16.13
C ASP A 76 3.88 4.07 -16.53
N LYS A 77 4.94 4.29 -15.75
CA LYS A 77 6.29 3.77 -16.02
C LYS A 77 6.60 2.45 -15.30
N PHE A 78 5.97 2.17 -14.15
CA PHE A 78 6.34 1.05 -13.28
C PHE A 78 5.16 0.52 -12.43
N GLY A 79 4.10 0.04 -13.10
CA GLY A 79 2.86 -0.38 -12.41
C GLY A 79 3.01 -1.49 -11.36
N SER A 80 4.05 -2.33 -11.43
CA SER A 80 4.31 -3.37 -10.41
C SER A 80 4.87 -2.79 -9.10
N ILE A 81 5.64 -1.69 -9.18
CA ILE A 81 6.41 -1.15 -8.06
C ILE A 81 5.48 -0.60 -6.96
N PHE A 82 4.35 -0.02 -7.35
CA PHE A 82 3.46 0.71 -6.47
C PHE A 82 2.18 -0.04 -6.11
N THR A 83 2.22 -1.38 -6.17
CA THR A 83 1.08 -2.20 -5.72
C THR A 83 0.80 -1.93 -4.24
N LEU A 84 -0.40 -1.43 -3.93
CA LEU A 84 -0.84 -1.20 -2.56
C LEU A 84 -1.02 -2.54 -1.83
N ARG A 85 -0.29 -2.72 -0.72
CA ARG A 85 -0.33 -3.92 0.13
C ARG A 85 -0.94 -3.57 1.48
N LEU A 86 -1.46 -4.56 2.21
CA LEU A 86 -2.10 -4.35 3.51
C LEU A 86 -1.19 -3.62 4.49
N ILE A 87 0.09 -4.00 4.54
CA ILE A 87 1.07 -3.38 5.43
C ILE A 87 1.27 -1.87 5.18
N ASP A 88 1.04 -1.36 3.96
CA ASP A 88 1.15 0.08 3.67
C ASP A 88 0.09 0.89 4.40
N THR A 89 -1.04 0.27 4.75
CA THR A 89 -2.16 0.97 5.40
C THR A 89 -1.91 1.23 6.88
N PHE A 90 -0.85 0.69 7.45
CA PHE A 90 -0.54 0.81 8.88
C PHE A 90 -0.27 2.26 9.29
N PHE A 91 0.12 3.08 8.31
CA PHE A 91 0.51 4.48 8.46
C PHE A 91 -0.57 5.46 8.01
N VAL A 92 -1.79 5.02 7.69
CA VAL A 92 -2.83 5.89 7.09
C VAL A 92 -3.31 7.02 8.02
N ALA A 93 -3.03 6.91 9.32
CA ALA A 93 -3.30 7.95 10.29
C ALA A 93 -2.28 9.10 10.23
N GLU A 94 -1.12 8.87 9.59
CA GLU A 94 -0.09 9.88 9.43
C GLU A 94 -0.60 11.05 8.60
N SER A 95 -0.21 12.24 9.04
CA SER A 95 -0.70 13.45 8.43
C SER A 95 0.15 13.95 7.28
N ASP A 96 1.42 13.58 7.32
CA ASP A 96 2.48 13.97 6.42
C ASP A 96 2.96 12.71 5.69
N GLU A 97 3.06 12.78 4.37
CA GLU A 97 3.55 11.70 3.55
C GLU A 97 5.06 11.44 3.73
N ASP A 98 5.82 12.43 4.25
CA ASP A 98 7.26 12.36 4.54
C ASP A 98 7.58 11.80 5.95
N PHE A 99 6.67 11.04 6.56
CA PHE A 99 6.82 10.56 7.95
C PHE A 99 8.10 9.74 8.20
N CYS A 100 8.79 9.24 7.15
CA CYS A 100 10.09 8.58 7.29
C CYS A 100 11.26 9.52 7.64
N LEU A 101 11.08 10.82 7.50
CA LEU A 101 12.04 11.84 7.96
C LEU A 101 11.58 12.52 9.26
N GLY A 102 10.45 12.05 9.82
CA GLY A 102 9.81 12.61 11.00
C GLY A 102 10.08 11.83 12.28
N PRO A 103 9.58 12.32 13.43
CA PRO A 103 9.80 11.71 14.75
C PRO A 103 9.12 10.34 14.91
N SER A 104 8.10 10.05 14.11
CA SER A 104 7.38 8.77 14.15
C SER A 104 8.16 7.62 13.49
N PHE A 105 9.20 7.92 12.70
CA PHE A 105 9.93 6.92 11.91
C PHE A 105 10.54 5.79 12.76
N GLU A 106 11.38 6.15 13.73
CA GLU A 106 12.05 5.18 14.63
C GLU A 106 11.07 4.33 15.45
N PRO A 107 10.02 4.91 16.09
CA PRO A 107 8.95 4.12 16.69
C PRO A 107 8.32 3.13 15.73
N TYR A 108 8.05 3.51 14.47
CA TYR A 108 7.46 2.61 13.50
C TYR A 108 8.38 1.44 13.12
N CYS A 109 9.68 1.69 12.92
CA CYS A 109 10.63 0.62 12.64
C CYS A 109 10.65 -0.42 13.77
N ARG A 110 10.64 0.03 15.03
CA ARG A 110 10.58 -0.86 16.20
C ARG A 110 9.24 -1.59 16.31
N ASP A 111 8.12 -0.89 16.12
CA ASP A 111 6.78 -1.46 16.17
C ASP A 111 6.60 -2.59 15.13
N LEU A 112 7.13 -2.42 13.91
CA LEU A 112 7.02 -3.43 12.85
C LEU A 112 7.94 -4.64 13.07
N ALA A 113 9.01 -4.48 13.85
CA ALA A 113 9.92 -5.54 14.24
C ALA A 113 9.39 -6.38 15.44
N ASP A 114 8.29 -5.95 16.08
CA ASP A 114 7.63 -6.66 17.17
C ASP A 114 6.41 -7.44 16.68
N GLU A 115 6.39 -8.75 16.93
CA GLU A 115 5.33 -9.64 16.45
C GLU A 115 3.94 -9.30 17.01
N ALA A 116 3.86 -8.97 18.30
CA ALA A 116 2.59 -8.65 18.95
C ALA A 116 2.02 -7.32 18.42
N VAL A 117 2.90 -6.34 18.20
CA VAL A 117 2.52 -5.06 17.61
C VAL A 117 2.13 -5.22 16.15
N LEU A 118 2.87 -6.00 15.35
CA LEU A 118 2.50 -6.30 13.95
C LEU A 118 1.12 -6.95 13.86
N ARG A 119 0.82 -7.93 14.73
CA ARG A 119 -0.51 -8.58 14.79
C ARG A 119 -1.62 -7.56 15.12
N SER A 120 -1.40 -6.75 16.16
CA SER A 120 -2.34 -5.69 16.56
C SER A 120 -2.59 -4.66 15.44
N ARG A 121 -1.53 -4.24 14.74
CA ARG A 121 -1.60 -3.33 13.58
C ARG A 121 -2.36 -3.96 12.42
N THR A 122 -2.13 -5.25 12.15
CA THR A 122 -2.85 -6.01 11.11
C THR A 122 -4.35 -6.00 11.37
N ASP A 123 -4.77 -6.39 12.58
CA ASP A 123 -6.19 -6.41 12.97
C ASP A 123 -6.83 -5.02 12.94
N SER A 124 -6.10 -4.02 13.46
CA SER A 124 -6.53 -2.62 13.42
C SER A 124 -6.72 -2.14 11.98
N SER A 125 -5.78 -2.42 11.08
CA SER A 125 -5.84 -2.00 9.69
C SER A 125 -6.95 -2.69 8.91
N LEU A 126 -7.23 -3.98 9.15
CA LEU A 126 -8.37 -4.66 8.57
C LEU A 126 -9.71 -4.04 9.02
N ARG A 127 -9.85 -3.71 10.31
CA ARG A 127 -11.03 -3.00 10.83
C ARG A 127 -11.15 -1.59 10.27
N LYS A 128 -10.04 -0.87 10.11
CA LYS A 128 -10.01 0.43 9.45
C LYS A 128 -10.44 0.31 7.99
N LEU A 129 -9.87 -0.59 7.20
CA LEU A 129 -10.29 -0.82 5.81
C LEU A 129 -11.80 -1.06 5.71
N SER A 130 -12.35 -1.96 6.55
CA SER A 130 -13.78 -2.23 6.58
C SER A 130 -14.62 -0.99 6.90
N SER A 131 -14.26 -0.24 7.94
CA SER A 131 -15.06 0.91 8.41
C SER A 131 -14.86 2.20 7.61
N ARG A 132 -13.68 2.41 6.99
CA ARG A 132 -13.31 3.60 6.20
C ARG A 132 -13.73 3.44 4.76
N CYS A 133 -13.45 2.28 4.16
CA CYS A 133 -13.74 2.03 2.76
C CYS A 133 -15.08 1.33 2.54
N LYS A 134 -15.76 0.82 3.58
CA LYS A 134 -17.10 0.17 3.48
C LYS A 134 -17.16 -0.91 2.40
N GLY A 135 -16.08 -1.67 2.24
CA GLY A 135 -15.93 -2.71 1.22
C GLY A 135 -15.81 -2.20 -0.22
N LEU A 136 -15.46 -0.93 -0.41
CA LEU A 136 -15.01 -0.39 -1.71
C LEU A 136 -13.59 -0.85 -2.04
N LEU A 137 -12.77 -1.07 -1.01
CA LEU A 137 -11.39 -1.55 -1.09
C LEU A 137 -11.26 -2.77 -0.16
N GLU A 138 -10.76 -3.88 -0.69
CA GLU A 138 -10.71 -5.16 0.03
C GLU A 138 -9.34 -5.83 -0.09
N PRO A 139 -8.85 -6.52 0.96
CA PRO A 139 -7.63 -7.32 0.89
C PRO A 139 -7.88 -8.63 0.15
N VAL A 140 -6.99 -8.95 -0.80
CA VAL A 140 -6.99 -10.25 -1.47
C VAL A 140 -6.56 -11.31 -0.46
N HIS A 141 -7.37 -12.38 -0.30
CA HIS A 141 -7.12 -13.48 0.65
C HIS A 141 -7.24 -13.16 2.14
N TRP A 142 -7.99 -12.12 2.54
CA TRP A 142 -8.12 -11.72 3.96
C TRP A 142 -8.59 -12.83 4.94
N LYS A 143 -9.28 -13.87 4.45
CA LYS A 143 -9.67 -15.04 5.26
C LYS A 143 -8.47 -15.80 5.83
N GLN A 144 -7.38 -15.90 5.06
CA GLN A 144 -6.14 -16.55 5.53
C GLN A 144 -5.48 -15.77 6.67
N ILE A 145 -5.72 -14.46 6.77
CA ILE A 145 -5.17 -13.62 7.83
C ILE A 145 -5.86 -13.91 9.17
N GLN A 146 -7.17 -14.17 9.16
CA GLN A 146 -7.96 -14.38 10.38
C GLN A 146 -7.79 -15.77 11.01
N ASP A 147 -7.46 -16.79 10.22
CA ASP A 147 -7.39 -18.18 10.68
C ASP A 147 -5.96 -18.60 11.10
N SER A 148 -5.02 -17.66 11.27
CA SER A 148 -3.56 -17.91 11.36
C SER A 148 -2.95 -17.78 12.77
N ASP A 149 -3.57 -18.38 13.79
CA ASP A 149 -3.04 -18.33 15.16
C ASP A 149 -1.73 -19.14 15.36
N ASP A 150 -1.44 -20.13 14.50
CA ASP A 150 -0.23 -20.98 14.56
C ASP A 150 0.93 -20.53 13.63
N MET A 151 0.83 -19.33 13.06
CA MET A 151 1.79 -18.81 12.08
C MET A 151 3.04 -18.21 12.74
N THR A 152 4.23 -18.51 12.22
CA THR A 152 5.49 -17.88 12.64
C THR A 152 5.52 -16.38 12.29
N PHE A 153 6.39 -15.63 12.94
CA PHE A 153 6.52 -14.20 12.67
C PHE A 153 6.90 -13.89 11.20
N ALA A 154 7.79 -14.68 10.61
CA ALA A 154 8.20 -14.54 9.21
C ALA A 154 7.05 -14.79 8.23
N GLU A 155 6.31 -15.88 8.42
CA GLU A 155 5.12 -16.19 7.61
C GLU A 155 4.05 -15.09 7.74
N ARG A 156 3.89 -14.50 8.93
CA ARG A 156 2.95 -13.38 9.15
C ARG A 156 3.37 -12.15 8.36
N ILE A 157 4.66 -11.81 8.37
CA ILE A 157 5.22 -10.69 7.62
C ILE A 157 5.01 -10.91 6.12
N GLU A 158 5.34 -12.09 5.61
CA GLU A 158 5.11 -12.44 4.20
C GLU A 158 3.64 -12.36 3.83
N LEU A 159 2.74 -12.85 4.69
CA LEU A 159 1.30 -12.80 4.46
C LEU A 159 0.80 -11.36 4.34
N VAL A 160 1.13 -10.49 5.31
CA VAL A 160 0.66 -9.09 5.28
C VAL A 160 1.30 -8.27 4.17
N HIS A 161 2.54 -8.59 3.79
CA HIS A 161 3.19 -8.01 2.63
C HIS A 161 2.50 -8.48 1.35
N ASN A 162 2.31 -9.77 1.14
CA ASN A 162 1.76 -10.30 -0.11
C ASN A 162 0.25 -10.07 -0.26
N THR A 163 -0.43 -9.66 0.80
CA THR A 163 -1.84 -9.25 0.76
C THR A 163 -2.00 -7.92 0.03
N LYS A 164 -2.42 -7.99 -1.24
CA LYS A 164 -2.74 -6.81 -2.06
C LYS A 164 -4.10 -6.23 -1.67
N LEU A 165 -4.26 -4.92 -1.82
CA LEU A 165 -5.57 -4.27 -1.72
C LEU A 165 -6.11 -3.99 -3.12
N VAL A 166 -7.35 -4.40 -3.36
CA VAL A 166 -8.02 -4.24 -4.67
C VAL A 166 -9.37 -3.58 -4.50
N PHE A 167 -9.77 -2.79 -5.50
CA PHE A 167 -11.13 -2.30 -5.56
C PHE A 167 -12.10 -3.46 -5.71
N LEU A 168 -13.28 -3.33 -5.09
CA LEU A 168 -14.37 -4.30 -5.22
C LEU A 168 -14.68 -4.63 -6.69
N HIS A 169 -14.59 -3.62 -7.57
CA HIS A 169 -14.79 -3.79 -9.00
C HIS A 169 -14.11 -2.69 -9.80
N ARG A 170 -13.77 -2.97 -11.06
CA ARG A 170 -13.17 -1.99 -11.99
C ARG A 170 -14.03 -0.75 -12.18
N SER A 171 -15.36 -0.88 -12.25
CA SER A 171 -16.26 0.27 -12.42
C SER A 171 -16.19 1.28 -11.29
N LEU A 172 -15.85 0.85 -10.06
CA LEU A 172 -15.62 1.76 -8.95
C LEU A 172 -14.36 2.60 -9.19
N ARG A 173 -13.29 1.98 -9.71
CA ARG A 173 -12.08 2.72 -10.10
C ARG A 173 -12.40 3.75 -11.18
N ASP A 174 -13.13 3.34 -12.22
CA ASP A 174 -13.53 4.22 -13.31
C ASP A 174 -14.41 5.39 -12.81
N PHE A 175 -15.34 5.11 -11.88
CA PHE A 175 -16.15 6.13 -11.20
C PHE A 175 -15.28 7.11 -10.41
N LEU A 176 -14.37 6.62 -9.57
CA LEU A 176 -13.53 7.46 -8.72
C LEU A 176 -12.55 8.34 -9.52
N LEU A 177 -12.12 7.89 -10.70
CA LEU A 177 -11.24 8.67 -11.60
C LEU A 177 -11.95 9.85 -12.28
N GLN A 178 -13.29 9.94 -12.21
CA GLN A 178 -14.02 11.09 -12.74
C GLN A 178 -13.68 12.36 -11.94
N PRO A 179 -13.47 13.53 -12.58
CA PRO A 179 -12.98 14.73 -11.90
C PRO A 179 -13.78 15.15 -10.66
N GLN A 180 -15.12 15.07 -10.72
CA GLN A 180 -15.99 15.41 -9.60
C GLN A 180 -15.81 14.49 -8.38
N ASN A 181 -15.49 13.22 -8.62
CA ASN A 181 -15.31 12.22 -7.57
C ASN A 181 -13.89 12.30 -6.98
N LEU A 182 -12.88 12.60 -7.81
CA LEU A 182 -11.55 12.97 -7.32
C LEU A 182 -11.61 14.22 -6.43
N SER A 183 -12.33 15.26 -6.84
CA SER A 183 -12.53 16.47 -6.02
C SER A 183 -13.17 16.15 -4.66
N LEU A 184 -14.11 15.20 -4.62
CA LEU A 184 -14.67 14.73 -3.35
C LEU A 184 -13.61 14.06 -2.46
N LEU A 185 -12.76 13.20 -3.01
CA LEU A 185 -11.64 12.60 -2.27
C LEU A 185 -10.70 13.69 -1.74
N TYR A 186 -10.33 14.66 -2.57
CA TYR A 186 -9.43 15.74 -2.16
C TYR A 186 -10.03 16.60 -1.06
N SER A 187 -11.35 16.86 -1.08
CA SER A 187 -12.02 17.58 0.01
C SER A 187 -11.89 16.91 1.38
N TYR A 188 -11.61 15.59 1.40
CA TYR A 188 -11.38 14.84 2.64
C TYR A 188 -9.90 14.84 3.07
N THR A 189 -9.00 15.33 2.22
CA THR A 189 -7.56 15.46 2.45
C THR A 189 -7.10 16.91 2.30
N ASN A 190 -7.82 17.84 2.94
CA ASN A 190 -7.50 19.28 2.95
C ASN A 190 -7.45 19.90 1.53
N ASP A 191 -8.41 19.54 0.69
CA ASP A 191 -8.57 20.02 -0.69
C ASP A 191 -7.35 19.78 -1.59
N ARG A 192 -6.54 18.76 -1.28
CA ARG A 192 -5.38 18.36 -2.08
C ARG A 192 -5.33 16.85 -2.33
N ALA A 193 -4.66 16.49 -3.42
CA ALA A 193 -4.17 15.13 -3.60
C ALA A 193 -3.04 14.84 -2.60
N ILE A 194 -2.99 13.61 -2.10
CA ILE A 194 -1.84 13.13 -1.32
C ILE A 194 -0.67 12.82 -2.25
N ASP A 195 0.56 12.99 -1.76
CA ASP A 195 1.72 12.49 -2.47
C ASP A 195 1.85 10.97 -2.24
N VAL A 196 1.13 10.19 -3.06
CA VAL A 196 1.09 8.73 -2.92
C VAL A 196 2.48 8.11 -3.03
N ARG A 197 3.33 8.63 -3.94
CA ARG A 197 4.67 8.10 -4.13
C ARG A 197 5.48 8.30 -2.85
N GLN A 198 5.47 9.50 -2.30
CA GLN A 198 6.19 9.82 -1.07
C GLN A 198 5.67 9.01 0.12
N TYR A 199 4.34 8.84 0.24
CA TYR A 199 3.74 7.97 1.25
C TYR A 199 4.26 6.54 1.16
N LEU A 200 4.28 5.96 -0.06
CA LEU A 200 4.75 4.60 -0.27
C LEU A 200 6.25 4.48 -0.01
N ILE A 201 7.06 5.47 -0.40
CA ILE A 201 8.49 5.53 -0.05
C ILE A 201 8.66 5.48 1.47
N SER A 202 7.94 6.33 2.21
CA SER A 202 8.01 6.36 3.67
C SER A 202 7.60 5.03 4.29
N ALA A 203 6.49 4.44 3.83
CA ALA A 203 5.99 3.16 4.32
C ALA A 203 6.97 2.00 4.04
N ARG A 204 7.58 1.96 2.85
CA ARG A 204 8.52 0.89 2.46
C ARG A 204 9.90 1.04 3.11
N LEU A 205 10.34 2.27 3.36
CA LEU A 205 11.57 2.49 4.12
C LEU A 205 11.43 1.96 5.56
N VAL A 206 10.30 2.25 6.23
CA VAL A 206 10.02 1.67 7.57
C VAL A 206 10.04 0.14 7.52
N GLN A 207 9.36 -0.47 6.54
CA GLN A 207 9.31 -1.93 6.40
C GLN A 207 10.70 -2.53 6.16
N LEU A 208 11.49 -1.91 5.27
CA LEU A 208 12.85 -2.35 4.96
C LEU A 208 13.71 -2.37 6.23
N LEU A 209 13.78 -1.27 6.98
CA LEU A 209 14.59 -1.20 8.19
C LEU A 209 14.08 -2.13 9.31
N ALA A 210 12.77 -2.23 9.48
CA ALA A 210 12.18 -3.12 10.48
C ALA A 210 12.57 -4.59 10.20
N PHE A 211 12.43 -5.05 8.96
CA PHE A 211 12.62 -6.45 8.62
C PHE A 211 14.09 -6.85 8.49
N THR A 212 14.99 -5.95 8.05
CA THR A 212 16.43 -6.21 8.12
C THR A 212 16.92 -6.27 9.57
N SER A 213 16.34 -5.49 10.49
CA SER A 213 16.74 -5.51 11.91
C SER A 213 16.48 -6.85 12.62
N ILE A 214 15.54 -7.65 12.09
CA ILE A 214 15.17 -8.98 12.63
C ILE A 214 15.70 -10.13 11.76
N GLY A 215 16.48 -9.85 10.71
CA GLY A 215 17.11 -10.86 9.85
C GLY A 215 16.11 -11.68 9.02
N LEU A 216 15.04 -11.07 8.51
CA LEU A 216 14.05 -11.77 7.69
C LEU A 216 14.55 -12.09 6.27
N SER A 217 13.85 -12.99 5.57
CA SER A 217 14.20 -13.53 4.24
C SER A 217 14.79 -12.51 3.28
N ASP A 218 15.90 -12.88 2.63
CA ASP A 218 16.58 -12.04 1.65
C ASP A 218 15.62 -11.58 0.54
N ASP A 219 14.75 -12.46 0.03
CA ASP A 219 13.83 -12.14 -1.08
C ASP A 219 12.86 -10.98 -0.78
N LEU A 220 12.28 -10.94 0.42
CA LEU A 220 11.36 -9.86 0.81
C LEU A 220 12.12 -8.54 0.99
N ALA A 221 13.24 -8.57 1.68
CA ALA A 221 14.03 -7.38 1.95
C ALA A 221 14.65 -6.81 0.66
N VAL A 222 15.12 -7.68 -0.23
CA VAL A 222 15.56 -7.36 -1.60
C VAL A 222 14.41 -6.78 -2.42
N GLY A 223 13.21 -7.36 -2.35
CA GLY A 223 12.02 -6.82 -3.00
C GLY A 223 11.67 -5.42 -2.50
N LEU A 224 11.70 -5.18 -1.18
CA LEU A 224 11.47 -3.87 -0.58
C LEU A 224 12.53 -2.84 -1.01
N ALA A 225 13.82 -3.23 -1.01
CA ALA A 225 14.92 -2.39 -1.46
C ALA A 225 14.77 -2.02 -2.95
N SER A 226 14.42 -3.00 -3.80
CA SER A 226 14.19 -2.78 -5.23
C SER A 226 13.04 -1.79 -5.47
N HIS A 227 11.92 -1.94 -4.77
CA HIS A 227 10.80 -1.00 -4.85
C HIS A 227 11.20 0.40 -4.40
N LEU A 228 11.93 0.51 -3.28
CA LEU A 228 12.35 1.78 -2.72
C LEU A 228 13.28 2.53 -3.69
N LEU A 229 14.34 1.89 -4.18
CA LEU A 229 15.28 2.52 -5.12
C LEU A 229 14.61 2.88 -6.45
N GLY A 230 13.74 2.02 -6.96
CA GLY A 230 12.93 2.32 -8.14
C GLY A 230 11.97 3.51 -7.94
N ALA A 231 11.45 3.71 -6.74
CA ALA A 231 10.61 4.86 -6.43
C ALA A 231 11.42 6.16 -6.29
N LEU A 232 12.63 6.08 -5.71
CA LEU A 232 13.56 7.20 -5.54
C LEU A 232 14.12 7.69 -6.88
N SER A 233 14.38 6.79 -7.84
CA SER A 233 14.94 7.15 -9.15
C SER A 233 14.04 8.09 -9.97
N VAL A 234 12.72 8.01 -9.79
CA VAL A 234 11.78 8.84 -10.54
C VAL A 234 11.81 10.31 -10.12
N ASN A 235 12.20 10.61 -8.88
CA ASN A 235 12.38 11.97 -8.38
C ASN A 235 13.79 12.16 -7.80
N ALA A 236 14.79 11.71 -8.54
CA ALA A 236 16.18 11.63 -8.11
C ALA A 236 16.86 12.98 -7.78
N VAL A 237 16.25 14.11 -8.15
CA VAL A 237 16.80 15.46 -7.96
C VAL A 237 16.36 16.10 -6.63
N SER A 238 15.41 15.48 -5.91
CA SER A 238 14.93 16.01 -4.63
C SER A 238 15.96 15.80 -3.51
N SER A 239 16.21 16.82 -2.69
CA SER A 239 17.06 16.69 -1.49
C SER A 239 16.52 15.66 -0.49
N LYS A 240 15.20 15.44 -0.48
CA LYS A 240 14.57 14.36 0.31
C LYS A 240 15.01 12.98 -0.17
N THR A 241 15.18 12.80 -1.48
CA THR A 241 15.66 11.53 -2.05
C THR A 241 17.05 11.19 -1.53
N SER A 242 17.95 12.17 -1.44
CA SER A 242 19.29 11.98 -0.85
C SER A 242 19.24 11.59 0.63
N ALA A 243 18.42 12.29 1.42
CA ALA A 243 18.24 11.96 2.84
C ALA A 243 17.67 10.55 3.04
N ILE A 244 16.62 10.18 2.28
CA ILE A 244 15.98 8.86 2.35
C ILE A 244 16.95 7.76 1.91
N ALA A 245 17.71 7.97 0.83
CA ALA A 245 18.74 7.04 0.37
C ALA A 245 19.83 6.85 1.44
N SER A 246 20.24 7.93 2.11
CA SER A 246 21.21 7.86 3.22
C SER A 246 20.69 7.04 4.40
N VAL A 247 19.39 7.15 4.73
CA VAL A 247 18.75 6.34 5.77
C VAL A 247 18.63 4.86 5.36
N ALA A 248 18.36 4.59 4.09
CA ALA A 248 18.24 3.23 3.56
C ALA A 248 19.60 2.50 3.41
N LYS A 249 20.69 3.27 3.20
CA LYS A 249 22.02 2.76 2.89
C LYS A 249 22.48 1.58 3.78
N PRO A 250 22.46 1.67 5.12
CA PRO A 250 23.01 0.58 5.95
C PRO A 250 22.26 -0.75 5.77
N ALA A 251 20.94 -0.69 5.59
CA ALA A 251 20.13 -1.88 5.35
C ALA A 251 20.41 -2.48 3.96
N ILE A 252 20.60 -1.64 2.95
CA ILE A 252 20.90 -2.10 1.58
C ILE A 252 22.32 -2.69 1.50
N GLU A 253 23.30 -2.07 2.16
CA GLU A 253 24.66 -2.62 2.25
C GLU A 253 24.70 -3.94 3.02
N TRP A 254 23.90 -4.08 4.09
CA TRP A 254 23.74 -5.35 4.79
C TRP A 254 23.16 -6.43 3.87
N LEU A 255 22.13 -6.10 3.07
CA LEU A 255 21.55 -7.04 2.10
C LEU A 255 22.56 -7.48 1.04
N ALA A 256 23.38 -6.55 0.53
CA ALA A 256 24.41 -6.87 -0.45
C ALA A 256 25.47 -7.84 0.10
N GLN A 257 25.73 -7.82 1.41
CA GLN A 257 26.66 -8.74 2.08
C GLN A 257 26.01 -10.07 2.47
N ALA A 258 24.71 -10.05 2.80
CA ALA A 258 23.96 -11.21 3.24
C ALA A 258 23.47 -12.10 2.09
N ALA A 259 23.23 -11.52 0.91
CA ALA A 259 22.80 -12.25 -0.27
C ALA A 259 23.84 -13.30 -0.67
N ASP A 260 23.54 -14.58 -0.42
CA ASP A 260 24.28 -15.69 -1.01
C ASP A 260 23.92 -15.74 -2.50
N VAL A 261 24.73 -15.07 -3.32
CA VAL A 261 24.54 -14.80 -4.77
C VAL A 261 24.48 -16.08 -5.63
N THR A 262 24.31 -17.28 -5.05
CA THR A 262 24.53 -18.56 -5.72
C THR A 262 23.28 -19.44 -5.91
N GLY A 263 22.08 -18.94 -5.58
CA GLY A 263 20.82 -19.67 -5.74
C GLY A 263 20.19 -19.59 -7.15
N PRO A 264 19.60 -20.66 -7.70
CA PRO A 264 19.01 -20.68 -9.05
C PRO A 264 17.72 -19.84 -9.22
N ASP A 265 17.15 -19.27 -8.15
CA ASP A 265 15.88 -18.51 -8.15
C ASP A 265 16.04 -16.97 -8.05
N TYR A 266 17.27 -16.44 -8.03
CA TYR A 266 17.56 -15.00 -7.82
C TYR A 266 17.19 -14.06 -8.99
N SER A 267 16.28 -14.41 -9.91
CA SER A 267 16.06 -13.63 -11.14
C SER A 267 14.87 -12.66 -11.14
N TYR A 268 14.20 -12.40 -10.01
CA TYR A 268 12.88 -11.74 -10.05
C TYR A 268 12.87 -10.24 -9.73
N TRP A 269 13.87 -9.71 -9.03
CA TRP A 269 13.89 -8.30 -8.63
C TRP A 269 14.91 -7.48 -9.43
N TYR A 270 14.51 -6.26 -9.80
CA TYR A 270 15.30 -5.36 -10.64
C TYR A 270 16.67 -5.00 -10.03
N ILE A 271 16.80 -5.08 -8.70
CA ILE A 271 18.04 -4.78 -7.98
C ILE A 271 19.06 -5.94 -8.03
N ASN A 272 18.64 -7.17 -8.36
CA ASN A 272 19.50 -8.35 -8.19
C ASN A 272 20.73 -8.33 -9.08
N GLY A 273 20.59 -7.87 -10.34
CA GLY A 273 21.74 -7.72 -11.24
C GLY A 273 22.79 -6.77 -10.66
N SER A 274 22.36 -5.61 -10.14
CA SER A 274 23.27 -4.67 -9.48
C SER A 274 23.86 -5.22 -8.17
N LEU A 275 23.11 -6.00 -7.39
CA LEU A 275 23.64 -6.62 -6.15
C LEU A 275 24.67 -7.72 -6.45
N GLU A 276 24.47 -8.50 -7.51
CA GLU A 276 25.43 -9.53 -7.97
C GLU A 276 26.73 -8.89 -8.46
N GLU A 277 26.64 -7.87 -9.33
CA GLU A 277 27.80 -7.10 -9.77
C GLU A 277 28.52 -6.46 -8.58
N TRP A 278 27.76 -5.86 -7.65
CA TRP A 278 28.30 -5.26 -6.44
C TRP A 278 29.09 -6.27 -5.60
N TYR A 279 28.52 -7.44 -5.30
CA TYR A 279 29.19 -8.47 -4.51
C TYR A 279 30.54 -8.89 -5.11
N HIS A 280 30.60 -9.04 -6.44
CA HIS A 280 31.84 -9.40 -7.13
C HIS A 280 32.87 -8.26 -7.17
N GLU A 281 32.41 -7.02 -7.36
CA GLU A 281 33.28 -5.85 -7.54
C GLU A 281 33.72 -5.19 -6.24
N HIS A 282 33.19 -5.63 -5.09
CA HIS A 282 33.41 -4.98 -3.78
C HIS A 282 33.05 -3.48 -3.83
N SER A 283 31.99 -3.16 -4.58
CA SER A 283 31.44 -1.82 -4.72
C SER A 283 30.88 -1.29 -3.39
N ASP A 284 30.31 -0.10 -3.40
CA ASP A 284 29.55 0.45 -2.28
C ASP A 284 28.17 0.96 -2.75
N PHE A 285 27.39 1.49 -1.81
CA PHE A 285 26.07 2.03 -2.13
C PHE A 285 26.12 3.20 -3.14
N LEU A 286 27.26 3.89 -3.32
CA LEU A 286 27.39 4.95 -4.32
C LEU A 286 27.31 4.37 -5.74
N THR A 287 27.90 3.20 -5.99
CA THR A 287 27.77 2.50 -7.28
C THR A 287 26.31 2.17 -7.57
N LEU A 288 25.60 1.59 -6.61
CA LEU A 288 24.16 1.29 -6.76
C LEU A 288 23.32 2.56 -6.97
N ALA A 289 23.65 3.64 -6.28
CA ALA A 289 22.99 4.93 -6.47
C ALA A 289 23.21 5.50 -7.88
N ILE A 290 24.35 5.23 -8.53
CA ILE A 290 24.62 5.58 -9.93
C ILE A 290 23.71 4.74 -10.86
N ASP A 291 23.62 3.42 -10.64
CA ASP A 291 22.77 2.53 -11.45
C ASP A 291 21.30 2.95 -11.43
N PHE A 292 20.81 3.32 -10.25
CA PHE A 292 19.45 3.80 -10.04
C PHE A 292 19.28 5.31 -10.33
N GLN A 293 20.32 5.97 -10.86
CA GLN A 293 20.31 7.39 -11.24
C GLN A 293 19.88 8.33 -10.11
N LEU A 294 20.28 8.06 -8.87
CA LEU A 294 19.98 8.85 -7.68
C LEU A 294 20.84 10.12 -7.61
N SER A 295 20.71 11.00 -8.60
CA SER A 295 21.59 12.15 -8.85
C SER A 295 21.85 13.04 -7.63
N SER A 296 20.84 13.35 -6.80
CA SER A 296 21.05 14.16 -5.59
C SER A 296 21.95 13.45 -4.57
N TYR A 297 21.74 12.15 -4.36
CA TYR A 297 22.57 11.36 -3.44
C TYR A 297 24.01 11.27 -3.96
N VAL A 298 24.18 11.03 -5.26
CA VAL A 298 25.50 10.94 -5.89
C VAL A 298 26.25 12.27 -5.74
N LEU A 299 25.62 13.40 -6.02
CA LEU A 299 26.24 14.73 -5.88
C LEU A 299 26.67 15.03 -4.43
N ASP A 300 25.81 14.72 -3.46
CA ASP A 300 26.08 14.95 -2.04
C ASP A 300 27.25 14.10 -1.52
N ASN A 301 27.50 12.93 -2.13
CA ASN A 301 28.52 11.98 -1.67
C ASN A 301 29.79 11.94 -2.55
N MET A 302 29.78 12.50 -3.77
CA MET A 302 30.97 12.60 -4.63
C MET A 302 31.86 13.81 -4.31
N THR A 303 31.37 14.80 -3.55
CA THR A 303 32.09 16.05 -3.25
C THR A 303 33.08 15.97 -2.08
N SER A 304 33.39 14.77 -1.59
CA SER A 304 34.26 14.55 -0.42
C SER A 304 35.73 14.18 -0.75
N TYR A 305 36.29 14.72 -1.84
CA TYR A 305 37.72 14.58 -2.20
C TYR A 305 38.46 15.92 -2.23
#